data_AF-A0AAD8M9R3-F1
#
_entry.id   AF-A0AAD8M9R3-F1
#
_cell.length_a   1.000
_cell.length_b   1.000
_cell.length_c   1.000
_cell.angle_alpha   90.00
_cell.angle_beta   90.00
_cell.angle_gamma   90.00
#
_symmetry.space_group_name_H-M   'P 1'
#
loop_
_entity.id
_entity.type
_entity.pdbx_description
1 polymer ?
#
loop_
_entity_poly.entity_id
_entity_poly.type
_entity_poly.pdbx_seq_one_letter_code
_entity_poly.pdbx_strand_id
1 'polypeptide(L)'
;MIFGDSLADVGNNNILKTWARADYSPYGIDLKPFGPTGRFCNGRTTVDFIAELLGFDHYIPPSELTNGTDILQGLNFASAAAGIREETAQHLGDQSTMKEQIDNFKNKILEMNVLLGGPQNTKDHFGKCLFQVGFGSNDYLNNYFVPSVYNTSKLFTPEQYADDLIKQFTTLLLEIYDLGARKFALAGVSQVGCSPNSLALGSQDGTCVKTINDANEMFNTRLKTLVDTLNKDHPDAKFTYINSYGLFQELKDRASTLGTFSNFLTNYPIDNNESIGGPAFYALEL
;
A
#
# COMPACT_ATOMS: atom_id res chain seq x y z
N MET A 1 -8.18 -2.82 -10.53
CA MET A 1 -6.97 -1.97 -10.57
C MET A 1 -6.52 -1.75 -9.14
N ILE A 2 -5.25 -2.00 -8.84
CA ILE A 2 -4.71 -1.90 -7.48
C ILE A 2 -3.58 -0.87 -7.49
N PHE A 3 -3.65 0.07 -6.54
CA PHE A 3 -2.63 1.10 -6.30
C PHE A 3 -2.27 1.05 -4.82
N GLY A 4 -0.99 1.15 -4.51
CA GLY A 4 -0.57 1.17 -3.11
C GLY A 4 0.89 0.93 -2.89
N ASP A 5 1.20 0.52 -1.67
CA ASP A 5 2.54 0.18 -1.24
C ASP A 5 2.77 -1.34 -1.22
N SER A 6 3.77 -1.78 -0.47
CA SER A 6 4.18 -3.17 -0.26
C SER A 6 3.08 -4.07 0.29
N LEU A 7 2.06 -3.52 0.96
CA LEU A 7 0.90 -4.29 1.41
C LEU A 7 0.06 -4.85 0.23
N ALA A 8 0.29 -4.33 -0.96
CA ALA A 8 -0.35 -4.76 -2.19
C ALA A 8 0.64 -5.09 -3.32
N ASP A 9 1.94 -4.87 -3.17
CA ASP A 9 2.93 -5.19 -4.22
C ASP A 9 2.99 -6.70 -4.49
N VAL A 10 3.03 -7.04 -5.77
CA VAL A 10 3.07 -8.41 -6.28
C VAL A 10 4.32 -8.71 -7.10
N GLY A 11 5.28 -7.79 -7.12
CA GLY A 11 6.56 -7.91 -7.82
C GLY A 11 6.90 -6.73 -8.74
N ASN A 12 6.21 -5.59 -8.64
CA ASN A 12 6.57 -4.40 -9.42
C ASN A 12 7.96 -3.88 -9.01
N ASN A 13 8.34 -4.02 -7.74
CA ASN A 13 9.66 -3.61 -7.26
C ASN A 13 10.82 -4.50 -7.72
N ASN A 14 10.56 -5.68 -8.30
CA ASN A 14 11.62 -6.63 -8.65
C ASN A 14 12.55 -6.11 -9.75
N ILE A 15 12.06 -5.21 -10.60
CA ILE A 15 12.83 -4.60 -11.70
C ILE A 15 13.49 -3.27 -11.32
N LEU A 16 13.21 -2.75 -10.13
CA LEU A 16 13.70 -1.46 -9.65
C LEU A 16 15.02 -1.61 -8.91
N LYS A 17 15.87 -0.58 -8.95
CA LYS A 17 17.11 -0.53 -8.17
C LYS A 17 16.81 -0.04 -6.76
N THR A 18 16.31 -0.95 -5.94
CA THR A 18 15.77 -0.62 -4.62
C THR A 18 16.06 -1.67 -3.57
N TRP A 19 16.09 -1.23 -2.31
CA TRP A 19 16.18 -2.09 -1.13
C TRP A 19 14.82 -2.65 -0.74
N ALA A 20 13.73 -2.00 -1.18
CA ALA A 20 12.36 -2.45 -0.95
C ALA A 20 11.99 -3.57 -1.93
N ARG A 21 12.54 -4.78 -1.72
CA ARG A 21 12.21 -5.99 -2.51
C ARG A 21 11.91 -7.19 -1.61
N ALA A 22 11.09 -8.10 -2.14
CA ALA A 22 10.67 -9.34 -1.49
C ALA A 22 10.69 -10.54 -2.48
N ASP A 23 11.56 -10.50 -3.48
CA ASP A 23 11.77 -11.54 -4.49
C ASP A 23 12.79 -12.62 -4.05
N TYR A 24 12.91 -12.83 -2.73
CA TYR A 24 13.84 -13.79 -2.13
C TYR A 24 13.25 -14.46 -0.88
N SER A 25 13.83 -15.58 -0.46
CA SER A 25 13.43 -16.29 0.77
C SER A 25 13.65 -15.41 2.01
N PRO A 26 12.73 -15.38 3.00
CA PRO A 26 11.63 -16.32 3.24
C PRO A 26 10.28 -15.93 2.61
N TYR A 27 10.19 -14.84 1.84
CA TYR A 27 8.94 -14.41 1.23
C TYR A 27 8.35 -15.47 0.29
N GLY A 28 7.02 -15.54 0.22
CA GLY A 28 6.30 -16.47 -0.66
C GLY A 28 6.43 -17.96 -0.31
N ILE A 29 6.97 -18.34 0.86
CA ILE A 29 7.13 -19.75 1.27
C ILE A 29 5.80 -20.55 1.30
N ASP A 30 4.69 -19.87 1.61
CA ASP A 30 3.33 -20.42 1.62
C ASP A 30 2.58 -20.17 0.30
N LEU A 31 3.14 -19.39 -0.63
CA LEU A 31 2.55 -19.07 -1.94
C LEU A 31 2.89 -20.13 -2.99
N LYS A 32 2.45 -21.36 -2.77
CA LYS A 32 2.71 -22.47 -3.71
C LYS A 32 1.75 -22.40 -4.92
N PRO A 33 2.22 -22.71 -6.15
CA PRO A 33 3.57 -23.12 -6.55
C PRO A 33 4.53 -21.97 -6.91
N PHE A 34 4.17 -20.71 -6.64
CA PHE A 34 4.84 -19.52 -7.18
C PHE A 34 6.14 -19.12 -6.44
N GLY A 35 6.23 -19.33 -5.13
CA GLY A 35 7.39 -18.91 -4.34
C GLY A 35 7.49 -17.38 -4.16
N PRO A 36 8.71 -16.81 -4.00
CA PRO A 36 8.90 -15.39 -3.73
C PRO A 36 8.63 -14.52 -4.98
N THR A 37 7.39 -14.07 -5.15
CA THR A 37 7.03 -13.24 -6.31
C THR A 37 7.37 -11.76 -6.14
N GLY A 38 7.81 -11.33 -4.95
CA GLY A 38 7.89 -9.90 -4.58
C GLY A 38 6.73 -9.44 -3.68
N ARG A 39 5.86 -10.35 -3.22
CA ARG A 39 4.89 -10.06 -2.15
C ARG A 39 5.61 -9.99 -0.82
N PHE A 40 5.36 -8.94 -0.05
CA PHE A 40 5.96 -8.72 1.28
C PHE A 40 5.26 -9.53 2.38
N CYS A 41 5.01 -10.81 2.10
CA CYS A 41 4.50 -11.77 3.05
C CYS A 41 4.88 -13.20 2.62
N ASN A 42 4.54 -14.18 3.44
CA ASN A 42 4.79 -15.59 3.11
C ASN A 42 3.85 -16.13 2.03
N GLY A 43 2.74 -15.45 1.76
CA GLY A 43 1.63 -16.03 1.01
C GLY A 43 0.89 -15.00 0.17
N ARG A 44 -0.43 -14.96 0.34
CA ARG A 44 -1.35 -14.04 -0.32
C ARG A 44 -1.46 -12.75 0.47
N THR A 45 -1.51 -11.63 -0.24
CA THR A 45 -1.82 -10.31 0.30
C THR A 45 -3.34 -10.12 0.43
N THR A 46 -3.78 -9.08 1.12
CA THR A 46 -5.21 -8.74 1.21
C THR A 46 -5.85 -8.52 -0.16
N VAL A 47 -5.10 -7.97 -1.13
CA VAL A 47 -5.61 -7.72 -2.49
C VAL A 47 -5.83 -9.01 -3.29
N ASP A 48 -5.04 -10.06 -3.00
CA ASP A 48 -5.24 -11.38 -3.59
C ASP A 48 -6.55 -12.00 -3.10
N PHE A 49 -6.82 -11.93 -1.78
CA PHE A 49 -8.09 -12.42 -1.22
C PHE A 49 -9.29 -11.63 -1.76
N ILE A 50 -9.16 -10.32 -1.95
CA ILE A 50 -10.23 -9.50 -2.55
C ILE A 50 -10.49 -9.94 -4.00
N ALA A 51 -9.44 -10.21 -4.79
CA ALA A 51 -9.59 -10.70 -6.16
C ALA A 51 -10.31 -12.06 -6.19
N GLU A 52 -9.94 -13.01 -5.34
CA GLU A 52 -10.60 -14.31 -5.23
C GLU A 52 -12.09 -14.16 -4.87
N LEU A 53 -12.42 -13.30 -3.90
CA LEU A 53 -13.81 -13.04 -3.49
C LEU A 53 -14.64 -12.36 -4.59
N LEU A 54 -13.99 -11.63 -5.50
CA LEU A 54 -14.62 -11.06 -6.68
C LEU A 54 -14.75 -12.06 -7.84
N GLY A 55 -14.27 -13.29 -7.67
CA GLY A 55 -14.40 -14.38 -8.64
C GLY A 55 -13.26 -14.47 -9.66
N PHE A 56 -12.12 -13.82 -9.42
CA PHE A 56 -10.93 -14.04 -10.24
C PHE A 56 -10.35 -15.42 -9.97
N ASP A 57 -10.00 -16.15 -11.02
CA ASP A 57 -9.34 -17.46 -10.97
C ASP A 57 -7.81 -17.37 -11.00
N HIS A 58 -7.28 -16.15 -11.03
CA HIS A 58 -5.86 -15.82 -11.04
C HIS A 58 -5.58 -14.58 -10.18
N TYR A 59 -4.33 -14.44 -9.75
CA TYR A 59 -3.88 -13.21 -9.08
C TYR A 59 -3.75 -12.07 -10.08
N ILE A 60 -4.09 -10.86 -9.64
CA ILE A 60 -3.94 -9.66 -10.46
C ILE A 60 -2.44 -9.41 -10.70
N PRO A 61 -1.97 -9.34 -11.96
CA PRO A 61 -0.55 -9.34 -12.26
C PRO A 61 0.09 -7.93 -12.10
N PRO A 62 1.42 -7.85 -11.92
CA PRO A 62 2.16 -6.59 -11.86
C PRO A 62 2.06 -5.82 -13.19
N SER A 63 1.81 -4.52 -13.12
CA SER A 63 1.62 -3.65 -14.29
C SER A 63 2.84 -3.60 -15.20
N GLU A 64 4.03 -3.60 -14.60
CA GLU A 64 5.30 -3.46 -15.34
C GLU A 64 5.63 -4.68 -16.22
N LEU A 65 5.08 -5.85 -15.88
CA LEU A 65 5.37 -7.11 -16.57
C LEU A 65 4.21 -7.63 -17.43
N THR A 66 3.10 -6.90 -17.51
CA THR A 66 1.87 -7.36 -18.16
C THR A 66 1.54 -6.50 -19.37
N ASN A 67 1.37 -7.11 -20.54
CA ASN A 67 1.06 -6.42 -21.82
C ASN A 67 -0.01 -7.20 -22.60
N GLY A 68 -0.47 -6.63 -23.71
CA GLY A 68 -1.45 -7.25 -24.59
C GLY A 68 -2.81 -7.37 -23.94
N THR A 69 -3.58 -8.39 -24.30
CA THR A 69 -4.96 -8.56 -23.81
C THR A 69 -5.06 -8.79 -22.31
N ASP A 70 -3.99 -9.26 -21.67
CA ASP A 70 -3.98 -9.56 -20.23
C ASP A 70 -4.16 -8.32 -19.35
N ILE A 71 -3.82 -7.12 -19.88
CA ILE A 71 -4.04 -5.87 -19.15
C ILE A 71 -5.53 -5.61 -18.87
N LEU A 72 -6.44 -6.19 -19.67
CA LEU A 72 -7.88 -6.04 -19.53
C LEU A 72 -8.47 -6.86 -18.37
N GLN A 73 -7.67 -7.77 -17.78
CA GLN A 73 -8.07 -8.57 -16.62
C GLN A 73 -7.80 -7.84 -15.30
N GLY A 74 -7.31 -6.60 -15.37
CA GLY A 74 -6.92 -5.81 -14.22
C GLY A 74 -5.41 -5.84 -14.01
N LEU A 75 -4.91 -4.78 -13.40
CA LEU A 75 -3.48 -4.58 -13.15
C LEU A 75 -3.23 -4.14 -11.72
N ASN A 76 -2.08 -4.55 -11.20
CA ASN A 76 -1.54 -4.11 -9.93
C ASN A 76 -0.35 -3.18 -10.17
N PHE A 77 -0.52 -1.91 -9.79
CA PHE A 77 0.49 -0.86 -9.88
C PHE A 77 1.22 -0.63 -8.56
N ALA A 78 0.84 -1.32 -7.48
CA ALA A 78 1.41 -1.10 -6.17
C ALA A 78 2.92 -1.35 -6.16
N SER A 79 3.66 -0.51 -5.44
CA SER A 79 5.12 -0.53 -5.38
C SER A 79 5.55 -0.39 -3.93
N ALA A 80 6.37 -1.30 -3.44
CA ALA A 80 6.87 -1.21 -2.07
C ALA A 80 7.63 0.10 -1.81
N ALA A 81 7.53 0.57 -0.56
CA ALA A 81 8.01 1.87 -0.10
C ALA A 81 7.24 3.10 -0.65
N ALA A 82 6.26 2.91 -1.55
CA ALA A 82 5.55 4.03 -2.14
C ALA A 82 4.77 4.86 -1.11
N GLY A 83 4.85 6.18 -1.28
CA GLY A 83 4.08 7.16 -0.52
C GLY A 83 3.16 8.00 -1.40
N ILE A 84 2.34 8.80 -0.73
CA ILE A 84 1.52 9.86 -1.34
C ILE A 84 2.43 11.02 -1.74
N ARG A 85 3.40 11.36 -0.88
CA ARG A 85 4.39 12.41 -1.17
C ARG A 85 5.52 11.85 -2.01
N GLU A 86 6.04 12.66 -2.93
CA GLU A 86 7.07 12.22 -3.87
C GLU A 86 8.42 11.91 -3.20
N GLU A 87 8.73 12.58 -2.10
CA GLU A 87 9.98 12.36 -1.37
C GLU A 87 9.97 11.16 -0.41
N THR A 88 8.79 10.58 -0.14
CA THR A 88 8.63 9.48 0.79
C THR A 88 9.51 8.29 0.39
N ALA A 89 10.25 7.75 1.35
CA ALA A 89 11.10 6.56 1.20
C ALA A 89 12.20 6.60 0.13
N GLN A 90 12.51 7.76 -0.49
CA GLN A 90 13.60 7.88 -1.49
C GLN A 90 14.98 7.37 -1.01
N HIS A 91 15.23 7.34 0.29
CA HIS A 91 16.46 6.78 0.85
C HIS A 91 16.60 5.25 0.67
N LEU A 92 15.52 4.56 0.29
CA LEU A 92 15.49 3.11 0.00
C LEU A 92 15.82 2.79 -1.47
N GLY A 93 15.97 3.80 -2.32
CA GLY A 93 16.19 3.66 -3.76
C GLY A 93 14.93 3.89 -4.58
N ASP A 94 14.90 3.34 -5.79
CA ASP A 94 13.80 3.56 -6.73
C ASP A 94 12.48 2.95 -6.19
N GLN A 95 11.37 3.68 -6.35
CA GLN A 95 10.02 3.18 -6.09
C GLN A 95 9.05 3.93 -7.01
N SER A 96 7.85 3.39 -7.22
CA SER A 96 6.80 4.11 -7.95
C SER A 96 5.84 4.76 -6.95
N THR A 97 5.98 6.07 -6.76
CA THR A 97 5.11 6.89 -5.90
C THR A 97 3.65 6.75 -6.33
N MET A 98 2.69 7.18 -5.50
CA MET A 98 1.29 7.22 -5.93
C MET A 98 1.12 7.97 -7.27
N LYS A 99 1.86 9.07 -7.47
CA LYS A 99 1.84 9.84 -8.72
C LYS A 99 2.39 9.04 -9.91
N GLU A 100 3.53 8.37 -9.74
CA GLU A 100 4.13 7.55 -10.80
C GLU A 100 3.28 6.32 -11.13
N GLN A 101 2.63 5.70 -10.13
CA GLN A 101 1.67 4.62 -10.38
C GLN A 101 0.49 5.10 -11.24
N ILE A 102 0.00 6.32 -11.00
CA ILE A 102 -1.04 6.94 -11.84
C ILE A 102 -0.52 7.22 -13.25
N ASP A 103 0.73 7.65 -13.41
CA ASP A 103 1.32 7.88 -14.72
C ASP A 103 1.54 6.56 -15.49
N ASN A 104 1.97 5.49 -14.80
CA ASN A 104 2.05 4.15 -15.37
C ASN A 104 0.67 3.64 -15.78
N PHE A 105 -0.38 3.94 -14.99
CA PHE A 105 -1.75 3.66 -15.38
C PHE A 105 -2.18 4.43 -16.63
N LYS A 106 -1.85 5.73 -16.73
CA LYS A 106 -2.10 6.53 -17.96
C LYS A 106 -1.40 5.93 -19.18
N ASN A 107 -0.20 5.39 -19.02
CA ASN A 107 0.49 4.68 -20.10
C ASN A 107 -0.27 3.41 -20.52
N LYS A 108 -0.75 2.60 -19.56
CA LYS A 108 -1.58 1.42 -19.85
C LYS A 108 -2.92 1.76 -20.48
N ILE A 109 -3.51 2.92 -20.17
CA ILE A 109 -4.72 3.41 -20.83
C ILE A 109 -4.52 3.56 -22.34
N LEU A 110 -3.35 4.01 -22.80
CA LEU A 110 -3.07 4.16 -24.23
C LEU A 110 -3.14 2.81 -24.96
N GLU A 111 -2.61 1.75 -24.35
CA GLU A 111 -2.70 0.38 -24.86
C GLU A 111 -4.14 -0.15 -24.82
N MET A 112 -4.85 0.06 -23.70
CA MET A 112 -6.26 -0.34 -23.55
C MET A 112 -7.17 0.35 -24.56
N ASN A 113 -6.91 1.62 -24.90
CA ASN A 113 -7.66 2.33 -25.93
C ASN A 113 -7.56 1.65 -27.29
N VAL A 114 -6.41 1.07 -27.64
CA VAL A 114 -6.25 0.31 -28.88
C VAL A 114 -7.03 -1.00 -28.80
N LEU A 115 -6.89 -1.74 -27.69
CA LEU A 115 -7.53 -3.05 -27.52
C LEU A 115 -9.07 -2.99 -27.43
N LEU A 116 -9.60 -1.94 -26.80
CA LEU A 116 -11.03 -1.76 -26.58
C LEU A 116 -11.71 -0.91 -27.67
N GLY A 117 -10.96 -0.42 -28.66
CA GLY A 117 -11.52 0.34 -29.78
C GLY A 117 -11.89 1.80 -29.44
N GLY A 118 -11.19 2.41 -28.49
CA GLY A 118 -11.18 3.85 -28.26
C GLY A 118 -11.35 4.28 -26.80
N PRO A 119 -11.10 5.56 -26.48
CA PRO A 119 -11.11 6.07 -25.11
C PRO A 119 -12.43 5.90 -24.35
N GLN A 120 -13.58 6.02 -25.04
CA GLN A 120 -14.88 5.86 -24.39
C GLN A 120 -15.10 4.43 -23.91
N ASN A 121 -14.78 3.44 -24.74
CA ASN A 121 -14.91 2.03 -24.38
C ASN A 121 -13.97 1.66 -23.21
N THR A 122 -12.78 2.26 -23.14
CA THR A 122 -11.87 2.12 -22.01
C THR A 122 -12.45 2.71 -20.72
N LYS A 123 -13.05 3.91 -20.80
CA LYS A 123 -13.75 4.51 -19.63
C LYS A 123 -14.93 3.66 -19.18
N ASP A 124 -15.71 3.13 -20.12
CA ASP A 124 -16.84 2.24 -19.82
C ASP A 124 -16.38 0.91 -19.19
N HIS A 125 -15.21 0.42 -19.59
CA HIS A 125 -14.55 -0.73 -18.95
C HIS A 125 -14.14 -0.40 -17.51
N PHE A 126 -13.49 0.75 -17.27
CA PHE A 126 -13.12 1.19 -15.92
C PHE A 126 -14.31 1.45 -15.00
N GLY A 127 -15.45 1.89 -15.52
CA GLY A 127 -16.68 2.01 -14.74
C GLY A 127 -17.15 0.68 -14.13
N LYS A 128 -16.68 -0.46 -14.66
CA LYS A 128 -16.99 -1.81 -14.14
C LYS A 128 -15.95 -2.28 -13.11
N CYS A 129 -14.70 -1.86 -13.25
CA CYS A 129 -13.58 -2.25 -12.40
C CYS A 129 -13.71 -1.73 -10.95
N LEU A 130 -13.15 -2.49 -10.00
CA LEU A 130 -12.84 -2.00 -8.66
C LEU A 130 -11.43 -1.39 -8.63
N PHE A 131 -11.31 -0.21 -8.04
CA PHE A 131 -10.06 0.51 -7.79
C PHE A 131 -9.74 0.42 -6.31
N GLN A 132 -8.80 -0.45 -5.94
CA GLN A 132 -8.29 -0.51 -4.57
C GLN A 132 -7.09 0.44 -4.45
N VAL A 133 -7.11 1.30 -3.45
CA VAL A 133 -6.09 2.33 -3.22
C VAL A 133 -5.70 2.31 -1.74
N GLY A 134 -4.43 2.06 -1.44
CA GLY A 134 -3.92 2.04 -0.06
C GLY A 134 -2.52 2.65 0.04
N PHE A 135 -2.42 3.81 0.69
CA PHE A 135 -1.16 4.54 0.91
C PHE A 135 -1.19 5.22 2.28
N GLY A 136 -0.06 5.83 2.66
CA GLY A 136 0.09 6.62 3.89
C GLY A 136 1.01 5.98 4.93
N SER A 137 1.15 4.65 4.92
CA SER A 137 2.03 3.94 5.86
C SER A 137 3.47 4.45 5.77
N ASN A 138 4.04 4.48 4.55
CA ASN A 138 5.40 4.97 4.31
C ASN A 138 5.52 6.48 4.55
N ASP A 139 4.48 7.27 4.31
CA ASP A 139 4.51 8.72 4.57
C ASP A 139 4.73 9.00 6.07
N TYR A 140 4.23 8.13 6.95
CA TYR A 140 4.55 8.19 8.38
C TYR A 140 5.88 7.54 8.72
N LEU A 141 6.07 6.27 8.39
CA LEU A 141 7.22 5.49 8.86
C LEU A 141 8.54 5.84 8.15
N ASN A 142 8.48 6.10 6.86
CA ASN A 142 9.60 6.31 5.95
C ASN A 142 9.74 7.78 5.50
N ASN A 143 9.06 8.71 6.18
CA ASN A 143 9.19 10.14 5.96
C ASN A 143 9.00 10.97 7.24
N TYR A 144 7.78 11.13 7.74
CA TYR A 144 7.49 12.05 8.85
C TYR A 144 8.28 11.71 10.12
N PHE A 145 8.36 10.43 10.48
CA PHE A 145 9.07 9.94 11.67
C PHE A 145 10.55 9.58 11.41
N VAL A 146 11.15 10.05 10.30
CA VAL A 146 12.58 9.88 9.99
C VAL A 146 13.29 11.25 9.88
N PRO A 147 13.41 12.01 11.00
CA PRO A 147 13.91 13.40 10.99
C PRO A 147 15.40 13.54 10.66
N SER A 148 16.14 12.43 10.64
CA SER A 148 17.54 12.37 10.19
C SER A 148 17.69 12.45 8.67
N VAL A 149 16.65 12.05 7.92
CA VAL A 149 16.63 12.03 6.46
C VAL A 149 15.73 13.14 5.91
N TYR A 150 14.59 13.37 6.56
CA TYR A 150 13.56 14.30 6.08
C TYR A 150 13.33 15.46 7.05
N ASN A 151 12.97 16.62 6.52
CA ASN A 151 12.62 17.79 7.33
C ASN A 151 11.13 17.89 7.65
N THR A 152 10.31 16.94 7.19
CA THR A 152 8.85 16.99 7.27
C THR A 152 8.32 17.27 8.67
N SER A 153 8.79 16.54 9.69
CA SER A 153 8.37 16.76 11.09
C SER A 153 8.93 18.03 11.74
N LYS A 154 9.88 18.72 11.09
CA LYS A 154 10.32 20.07 11.50
C LYS A 154 9.46 21.16 10.86
N LEU A 155 8.80 20.85 9.74
CA LEU A 155 7.99 21.77 8.96
C LEU A 155 6.51 21.73 9.34
N PHE A 156 6.01 20.56 9.78
CA PHE A 156 4.61 20.32 10.08
C PHE A 156 4.45 19.74 11.49
N THR A 157 3.40 20.16 12.20
CA THR A 157 2.86 19.36 13.31
C THR A 157 2.14 18.11 12.75
N PRO A 158 1.84 17.09 13.58
CA PRO A 158 1.13 15.90 13.11
C PRO A 158 -0.21 16.21 12.44
N GLU A 159 -0.97 17.17 12.98
CA GLU A 159 -2.24 17.61 12.42
C GLU A 159 -2.06 18.31 11.07
N GLN A 160 -1.10 19.23 10.98
CA GLN A 160 -0.81 19.94 9.72
C GLN A 160 -0.32 18.97 8.65
N TYR A 161 0.46 17.96 9.04
CA TYR A 161 0.92 16.93 8.12
C TYR A 161 -0.25 16.07 7.61
N ALA A 162 -1.16 15.66 8.50
CA ALA A 162 -2.35 14.91 8.10
C ALA A 162 -3.27 15.73 7.16
N ASP A 163 -3.41 17.04 7.38
CA ASP A 163 -4.13 17.96 6.50
C ASP A 163 -3.48 18.07 5.11
N ASP A 164 -2.15 18.22 5.06
CA ASP A 164 -1.42 18.32 3.80
C ASP A 164 -1.45 16.98 3.03
N LEU A 165 -1.25 15.87 3.73
CA LEU A 165 -1.22 14.53 3.15
C LEU A 165 -2.58 14.14 2.55
N ILE A 166 -3.69 14.40 3.27
CA ILE A 166 -5.02 14.09 2.72
C ILE A 166 -5.37 14.98 1.51
N LYS A 167 -4.88 16.23 1.48
CA LYS A 167 -5.08 17.13 0.34
C LYS A 167 -4.36 16.63 -0.91
N GLN A 168 -3.12 16.16 -0.77
CA GLN A 168 -2.38 15.55 -1.88
C GLN A 168 -3.04 14.25 -2.33
N PHE A 169 -3.42 13.37 -1.39
CA PHE A 169 -4.16 12.14 -1.69
C PHE A 169 -5.45 12.41 -2.46
N THR A 170 -6.20 13.44 -2.05
CA THR A 170 -7.45 13.84 -2.72
C THR A 170 -7.20 14.23 -4.17
N THR A 171 -6.16 15.04 -4.43
CA THR A 171 -5.80 15.47 -5.78
C THR A 171 -5.50 14.27 -6.67
N LEU A 172 -4.64 13.36 -6.20
CA LEU A 172 -4.23 12.17 -6.94
C LEU A 172 -5.40 11.19 -7.15
N LEU A 173 -6.28 11.04 -6.16
CA LEU A 173 -7.47 10.20 -6.27
C LEU A 173 -8.45 10.73 -7.33
N LEU A 174 -8.63 12.05 -7.41
CA LEU A 174 -9.48 12.69 -8.42
C LEU A 174 -8.91 12.53 -9.83
N GLU A 175 -7.58 12.46 -10.00
CA GLU A 175 -7.00 12.10 -11.30
C GLU A 175 -7.46 10.69 -11.75
N ILE A 176 -7.46 9.71 -10.86
CA ILE A 176 -7.93 8.35 -11.18
C ILE A 176 -9.42 8.36 -11.54
N TYR A 177 -10.22 9.15 -10.81
CA TYR A 177 -11.65 9.35 -11.11
C TYR A 177 -11.88 9.98 -12.51
N ASP A 178 -11.12 11.00 -12.87
CA ASP A 178 -11.22 11.68 -14.17
C ASP A 178 -10.83 10.77 -15.35
N LEU A 179 -9.96 9.78 -15.09
CA LEU A 179 -9.60 8.73 -16.04
C LEU A 179 -10.71 7.69 -16.27
N GLY A 180 -11.80 7.72 -15.50
CA GLY A 180 -12.99 6.86 -15.71
C GLY A 180 -13.27 5.86 -14.59
N ALA A 181 -12.48 5.85 -13.52
CA ALA A 181 -12.75 5.01 -12.36
C ALA A 181 -14.03 5.44 -11.63
N ARG A 182 -14.85 4.47 -11.21
CA ARG A 182 -16.14 4.74 -10.53
C ARG A 182 -16.37 3.95 -9.25
N LYS A 183 -15.60 2.91 -8.97
CA LYS A 183 -15.74 2.11 -7.75
C LYS A 183 -14.42 2.09 -7.02
N PHE A 184 -14.36 2.75 -5.87
CA PHE A 184 -13.14 2.92 -5.08
C PHE A 184 -13.26 2.22 -3.73
N ALA A 185 -12.21 1.50 -3.37
CA ALA A 185 -11.96 0.94 -2.05
C ALA A 185 -10.69 1.58 -1.49
N LEU A 186 -10.86 2.50 -0.54
CA LEU A 186 -9.77 3.31 0.03
C LEU A 186 -9.38 2.73 1.39
N ALA A 187 -8.19 2.15 1.47
CA ALA A 187 -7.67 1.59 2.72
C ALA A 187 -7.08 2.69 3.60
N GLY A 188 -7.56 2.75 4.85
CA GLY A 188 -6.90 3.55 5.87
C GLY A 188 -5.55 2.97 6.27
N VAL A 189 -4.70 3.80 6.87
CA VAL A 189 -3.41 3.41 7.43
C VAL A 189 -3.65 2.52 8.66
N SER A 190 -2.97 1.38 8.74
CA SER A 190 -3.08 0.49 9.90
C SER A 190 -2.35 1.06 11.13
N GLN A 191 -2.28 0.32 12.23
CA GLN A 191 -1.45 0.68 13.38
C GLN A 191 0.04 0.46 13.09
N VAL A 192 0.61 1.26 12.18
CA VAL A 192 2.00 1.06 11.76
C VAL A 192 3.02 1.32 12.88
N GLY A 193 2.63 2.00 13.97
CA GLY A 193 3.43 2.07 15.20
C GLY A 193 3.55 0.73 15.96
N CYS A 194 2.81 -0.30 15.54
CA CYS A 194 2.96 -1.68 16.01
C CYS A 194 3.85 -2.53 15.10
N SER A 195 4.37 -1.99 13.99
CA SER A 195 5.29 -2.71 13.12
C SER A 195 6.56 -3.09 13.89
N PRO A 196 7.19 -4.24 13.58
CA PRO A 196 8.44 -4.64 14.22
C PRO A 196 9.51 -3.54 14.21
N ASN A 197 9.67 -2.78 13.12
CA ASN A 197 10.63 -1.67 13.05
C ASN A 197 10.26 -0.55 14.02
N SER A 198 8.98 -0.16 14.08
CA SER A 198 8.52 0.86 15.04
C SER A 198 8.75 0.42 16.48
N LEU A 199 8.50 -0.85 16.80
CA LEU A 199 8.76 -1.39 18.13
C LEU A 199 10.26 -1.38 18.45
N ALA A 200 11.10 -1.83 17.52
CA ALA A 200 12.55 -1.88 17.72
C ALA A 200 13.19 -0.50 17.94
N LEU A 201 12.68 0.53 17.27
CA LEU A 201 13.26 1.88 17.31
C LEU A 201 12.63 2.80 18.37
N GLY A 202 11.35 2.58 18.71
CA GLY A 202 10.56 3.54 19.48
C GLY A 202 9.83 2.98 20.70
N SER A 203 9.80 1.67 20.90
CA SER A 203 9.13 1.06 22.06
C SER A 203 10.10 0.78 23.21
N GLN A 204 9.66 1.06 24.44
CA GLN A 204 10.44 0.77 25.65
C GLN A 204 10.02 -0.53 26.33
N ASP A 205 8.77 -0.94 26.15
CA ASP A 205 8.12 -2.06 26.85
C ASP A 205 7.51 -3.09 25.89
N GLY A 206 7.76 -2.95 24.58
CA GLY A 206 7.20 -3.81 23.54
C GLY A 206 5.77 -3.42 23.13
N THR A 207 5.20 -2.36 23.69
CA THR A 207 3.90 -1.82 23.25
C THR A 207 4.05 -0.95 22.00
N CYS A 208 2.98 -0.83 21.23
CA CYS A 208 2.98 -0.01 20.02
C CYS A 208 3.33 1.45 20.31
N VAL A 209 4.09 2.07 19.41
CA VAL A 209 4.50 3.47 19.52
C VAL A 209 3.28 4.37 19.34
N LYS A 210 2.74 4.88 20.46
CA LYS A 210 1.49 5.65 20.49
C LYS A 210 1.54 6.89 19.60
N THR A 211 2.65 7.63 19.58
CA THR A 211 2.79 8.86 18.80
C THR A 211 2.64 8.63 17.30
N ILE A 212 3.09 7.47 16.79
CA ILE A 212 2.91 7.09 15.38
C ILE A 212 1.43 6.75 15.13
N ASN A 213 0.83 5.92 15.98
CA ASN A 213 -0.57 5.51 15.81
C ASN A 213 -1.55 6.69 15.94
N ASP A 214 -1.31 7.62 16.86
CA ASP A 214 -2.10 8.85 17.00
C ASP A 214 -2.07 9.66 15.69
N ALA A 215 -0.91 9.77 15.04
CA ALA A 215 -0.76 10.48 13.77
C ALA A 215 -1.48 9.76 12.62
N ASN A 216 -1.43 8.43 12.56
CA ASN A 216 -2.17 7.63 11.57
C ASN A 216 -3.69 7.85 11.70
N GLU A 217 -4.22 7.92 12.93
CA GLU A 217 -5.64 8.17 13.17
C GLU A 217 -6.08 9.56 12.70
N MET A 218 -5.20 10.56 12.80
CA MET A 218 -5.47 11.90 12.27
C MET A 218 -5.70 11.88 10.76
N PHE A 219 -4.90 11.14 10.00
CA PHE A 219 -5.12 10.95 8.55
C PHE A 219 -6.37 10.12 8.28
N ASN A 220 -6.56 8.99 8.98
CA ASN A 220 -7.73 8.12 8.79
C ASN A 220 -9.06 8.84 9.05
N THR A 221 -9.11 9.73 10.05
CA THR A 221 -10.29 10.56 10.34
C THR A 221 -10.62 11.48 9.16
N ARG A 222 -9.60 12.08 8.55
CA ARG A 222 -9.75 12.92 7.35
C ARG A 222 -10.15 12.08 6.13
N LEU A 223 -9.55 10.91 5.95
CA LEU A 223 -9.90 9.98 4.87
C LEU A 223 -11.36 9.53 4.94
N LYS A 224 -11.85 9.20 6.14
CA LYS A 224 -13.28 8.88 6.33
C LYS A 224 -14.19 10.04 5.93
N THR A 225 -13.85 11.26 6.35
CA THR A 225 -14.60 12.48 6.00
C THR A 225 -14.53 12.78 4.49
N LEU A 226 -13.38 12.52 3.87
CA LEU A 226 -13.19 12.65 2.43
C LEU A 226 -14.08 11.67 1.67
N VAL A 227 -14.19 10.42 2.11
CA VAL A 227 -15.09 9.43 1.48
C VAL A 227 -16.55 9.90 1.48
N ASP A 228 -17.01 10.50 2.58
CA ASP A 228 -18.38 11.05 2.65
C ASP A 228 -18.55 12.24 1.68
N THR A 229 -17.55 13.13 1.62
CA THR A 229 -17.52 14.27 0.70
C THR A 229 -17.54 13.81 -0.76
N LEU A 230 -16.66 12.88 -1.15
CA LEU A 230 -16.56 12.39 -2.52
C LEU A 230 -17.84 11.67 -2.97
N ASN A 231 -18.47 10.88 -2.11
CA ASN A 231 -19.76 10.25 -2.44
C ASN A 231 -20.89 11.27 -2.62
N LYS A 232 -20.82 12.43 -1.97
CA LYS A 232 -21.79 13.52 -2.13
C LYS A 232 -21.53 14.29 -3.42
N ASP A 233 -20.27 14.59 -3.72
CA ASP A 233 -19.88 15.47 -4.82
C ASP A 233 -19.81 14.73 -6.18
N HIS A 234 -19.64 13.41 -6.16
CA HIS A 234 -19.54 12.54 -7.35
C HIS A 234 -20.58 11.42 -7.33
N PRO A 235 -21.87 11.71 -7.60
CA PRO A 235 -22.96 10.74 -7.48
C PRO A 235 -22.90 9.59 -8.50
N ASP A 236 -22.07 9.71 -9.54
CA ASP A 236 -21.81 8.65 -10.53
C ASP A 236 -20.72 7.65 -10.07
N ALA A 237 -20.06 7.91 -8.94
CA ALA A 237 -19.06 7.03 -8.36
C ALA A 237 -19.44 6.56 -6.94
N LYS A 238 -18.78 5.50 -6.49
CA LYS A 238 -18.88 4.97 -5.14
C LYS A 238 -17.50 4.86 -4.52
N PHE A 239 -17.31 5.55 -3.39
CA PHE A 239 -16.12 5.47 -2.56
C PHE A 239 -16.45 4.71 -1.27
N THR A 240 -15.61 3.75 -0.91
CA THR A 240 -15.76 2.93 0.30
C THR A 240 -14.49 3.03 1.13
N TYR A 241 -14.64 3.43 2.39
CA TYR A 241 -13.55 3.41 3.36
C TYR A 241 -13.35 2.00 3.92
N ILE A 242 -12.12 1.50 3.91
CA ILE A 242 -11.72 0.26 4.59
C ILE A 242 -11.01 0.65 5.88
N ASN A 243 -11.58 0.27 7.02
CA ASN A 243 -11.04 0.52 8.36
C ASN A 243 -9.92 -0.46 8.71
N SER A 244 -8.78 -0.38 8.01
CA SER A 244 -7.61 -1.26 8.25
C SER A 244 -7.11 -1.15 9.69
N TYR A 245 -7.15 0.05 10.28
CA TYR A 245 -6.74 0.31 11.67
C TYR A 245 -7.57 -0.50 12.67
N GLY A 246 -8.89 -0.45 12.54
CA GLY A 246 -9.81 -1.19 13.40
C GLY A 246 -9.75 -2.70 13.18
N LEU A 247 -9.60 -3.14 11.92
CA LEU A 247 -9.41 -4.57 11.60
C LEU A 247 -8.15 -5.12 12.28
N PHE A 248 -7.04 -4.38 12.21
CA PHE A 248 -5.81 -4.79 12.87
C PHE A 248 -5.92 -4.77 14.41
N GLN A 249 -6.63 -3.78 14.97
CA GLN A 249 -6.94 -3.77 16.41
C GLN A 249 -7.70 -5.03 16.83
N GLU A 250 -8.74 -5.39 16.07
CA GLU A 250 -9.54 -6.58 16.35
C GLU A 250 -8.69 -7.87 16.26
N LEU A 251 -7.82 -7.99 15.26
CA LEU A 251 -6.92 -9.13 15.13
C LEU A 251 -6.00 -9.28 16.35
N LYS A 252 -5.46 -8.17 16.85
CA LYS A 252 -4.63 -8.17 18.07
C LYS A 252 -5.42 -8.55 19.31
N ASP A 253 -6.61 -7.95 19.50
CA ASP A 253 -7.43 -8.20 20.69
C ASP A 253 -7.97 -9.63 20.73
N ARG A 254 -8.19 -10.21 19.55
CA ARG A 254 -8.70 -11.58 19.38
C ARG A 254 -7.61 -12.59 19.05
N ALA A 255 -6.33 -12.21 19.16
CA ALA A 255 -5.19 -13.02 18.75
C ALA A 255 -5.28 -14.46 19.29
N SER A 256 -5.57 -14.62 20.59
CA SER A 256 -5.71 -15.93 21.26
C SER A 256 -6.86 -16.80 20.75
N THR A 257 -7.83 -16.23 20.04
CA THR A 257 -9.02 -16.93 19.50
C THR A 257 -8.95 -17.20 18.00
N LEU A 258 -8.03 -16.54 17.28
CA LEU A 258 -7.84 -16.68 15.84
C LEU A 258 -6.69 -17.65 15.48
N GLY A 259 -5.96 -18.14 16.49
CA GLY A 259 -4.85 -19.07 16.36
C GLY A 259 -3.75 -18.77 17.39
N THR A 260 -2.63 -19.50 17.32
CA THR A 260 -1.45 -19.15 18.12
C THR A 260 -0.69 -17.98 17.48
N PHE A 261 -0.84 -16.78 18.05
CA PHE A 261 0.17 -15.73 17.91
C PHE A 261 1.32 -16.04 18.87
N SER A 262 2.25 -16.89 18.45
CA SER A 262 3.53 -16.99 19.16
C SER A 262 4.32 -15.72 18.86
N ASN A 263 4.75 -15.00 19.91
CA ASN A 263 5.65 -13.86 19.80
C ASN A 263 6.74 -14.15 18.75
N PHE A 264 6.76 -13.36 17.67
CA PHE A 264 7.71 -13.54 16.56
C PHE A 264 9.18 -13.57 17.02
N LEU A 265 9.47 -13.01 18.21
CA LEU A 265 10.79 -12.92 18.81
C LEU A 265 11.31 -14.20 19.48
N THR A 266 10.50 -15.25 19.68
CA THR A 266 10.97 -16.45 20.41
C THR A 266 11.49 -17.59 19.53
N ASN A 267 11.17 -17.59 18.22
CA ASN A 267 11.48 -18.75 17.34
C ASN A 267 12.49 -18.48 16.23
N TYR A 268 12.91 -17.23 16.02
CA TYR A 268 14.00 -16.87 15.11
C TYR A 268 14.98 -15.96 15.84
N PRO A 269 16.16 -16.46 16.27
CA PRO A 269 17.20 -15.56 16.74
C PRO A 269 17.59 -14.64 15.59
N ILE A 270 17.53 -13.33 15.83
CA ILE A 270 18.16 -12.35 14.95
C ILE A 270 19.64 -12.72 14.92
N ASP A 271 20.12 -13.18 13.77
CA ASP A 271 21.53 -13.45 13.59
C ASP A 271 22.22 -12.08 13.63
N ASN A 272 23.05 -11.82 14.65
CA ASN A 272 23.71 -10.54 14.89
C ASN A 272 24.72 -10.14 13.80
N ASN A 273 24.74 -10.87 12.68
CA ASN A 273 25.56 -10.63 11.50
C ASN A 273 24.85 -9.87 10.37
N GLU A 274 23.54 -9.63 10.47
CA GLU A 274 22.90 -8.68 9.56
C GLU A 274 23.15 -7.26 10.08
N SER A 275 24.01 -6.54 9.35
CA SER A 275 24.31 -5.14 9.60
C SER A 275 23.01 -4.36 9.79
N ILE A 276 22.94 -3.54 10.85
CA ILE A 276 21.93 -2.50 11.04
C ILE A 276 21.94 -1.65 9.76
N GLY A 277 20.93 -1.84 8.91
CA GLY A 277 20.88 -1.27 7.55
C GLY A 277 20.88 -2.28 6.38
N GLY A 278 20.68 -3.58 6.62
CA GLY A 278 20.48 -4.60 5.58
C GLY A 278 19.07 -4.61 4.97
N PRO A 279 18.83 -5.31 3.82
CA PRO A 279 17.51 -5.44 3.18
C PRO A 279 16.42 -6.00 4.12
N ALA A 280 16.80 -6.93 5.00
CA ALA A 280 15.93 -7.49 6.04
C ALA A 280 15.56 -6.50 7.15
N PHE A 281 16.32 -5.41 7.31
CA PHE A 281 16.02 -4.34 8.27
C PHE A 281 14.93 -3.40 7.72
N TYR A 282 14.93 -3.17 6.41
CA TYR A 282 13.92 -2.35 5.71
C TYR A 282 12.62 -3.11 5.41
N ALA A 283 12.66 -4.43 5.45
CA ALA A 283 11.48 -5.29 5.48
C ALA A 283 10.59 -5.05 6.71
N LEU A 284 11.09 -4.45 7.79
CA LEU A 284 10.38 -4.37 9.06
C LEU A 284 9.37 -3.21 9.17
N GLU A 285 9.16 -2.45 8.08
CA GLU A 285 7.91 -1.71 7.91
C GLU A 285 6.72 -2.60 7.49
N LEU A 286 6.97 -3.86 7.08
CA LEU A 286 6.07 -4.66 6.25
C LEU A 286 5.61 -5.96 6.91
#